data_AF-A0A2N0DF56-F1
#
_entry.id   AF-A0A2N0DF56-F1
#
_cell.length_a   1.000
_cell.length_b   1.000
_cell.length_c   1.000
_cell.angle_alpha   90.00
_cell.angle_beta   90.00
_cell.angle_gamma   90.00
#
_symmetry.space_group_name_H-M   'P 1'
#
loop_
_entity.id
_entity.type
_entity.pdbx_description
1 polymer ?
#
loop_
_entity_poly.entity_id
_entity_poly.type
_entity_poly.pdbx_seq_one_letter_code
_entity_poly.pdbx_strand_id
1 'polypeptide(L)'
;MPLYVRDNDVLALAVELQMLMKAPSKTEAVRIALRHEIERTRKNMPIRERLARARAKAREIGTGDPDFDMKKYTDEMWGDM
;
A
#
# COMPACT_ATOMS: atom_id res chain seq x y z
N MET A 1 19.20 1.23 -2.51
CA MET A 1 20.05 1.14 -1.30
C MET A 1 20.18 -0.32 -0.87
N PRO A 2 21.36 -0.75 -0.41
CA PRO A 2 21.55 -2.10 0.13
C PRO A 2 20.80 -2.25 1.47
N LEU A 3 20.12 -3.38 1.67
CA LEU A 3 19.53 -3.73 2.96
C LEU A 3 20.66 -4.06 3.95
N TYR A 4 20.81 -3.26 5.01
CA TYR A 4 21.82 -3.49 6.05
C TYR A 4 21.17 -4.23 7.21
N VAL A 5 21.50 -5.51 7.36
CA VAL A 5 21.02 -6.38 8.43
C VAL A 5 22.23 -6.71 9.30
N ARG A 6 22.17 -6.33 10.58
CA ARG A 6 23.25 -6.62 11.55
C ARG A 6 23.21 -8.04 12.09
N ASP A 7 22.05 -8.67 12.00
CA ASP A 7 21.79 -10.01 12.48
C ASP A 7 22.03 -11.04 11.36
N ASN A 8 22.88 -12.03 11.65
CA ASN A 8 23.25 -13.07 10.68
C ASN A 8 22.09 -14.01 10.35
N ASP A 9 21.19 -14.26 11.30
CA ASP A 9 20.05 -15.16 11.11
C ASP A 9 19.03 -14.50 10.17
N VAL A 10 18.78 -13.21 10.36
CA VAL A 10 17.91 -12.43 9.46
C VAL A 10 18.51 -12.32 8.06
N LEU A 11 19.84 -12.22 7.94
CA LEU A 11 20.51 -12.24 6.65
C LEU A 11 20.35 -13.59 5.94
N ALA A 12 20.50 -14.70 6.68
CA ALA A 12 20.29 -16.05 6.14
C ALA A 12 18.86 -16.22 5.60
N LEU A 13 17.85 -15.79 6.36
CA LEU A 13 16.45 -15.79 5.93
C LEU A 13 16.22 -14.96 4.66
N ALA A 14 16.86 -13.78 4.56
CA ALA A 14 16.74 -12.93 3.37
C ALA A 14 17.38 -13.58 2.13
N VAL A 15 18.46 -14.34 2.29
CA VAL A 15 19.12 -15.09 1.20
C VAL A 15 18.28 -16.30 0.80
N GLU A 16 17.76 -17.05 1.75
CA GLU A 16 16.84 -18.17 1.49
C GLU A 16 15.60 -17.70 0.73
N LEU A 17 14.98 -16.62 1.22
CA LEU A 17 13.83 -15.99 0.56
C LEU A 17 14.16 -15.52 -0.86
N GLN A 18 15.33 -14.93 -1.08
CA GLN A 18 15.78 -14.55 -2.42
C GLN A 18 15.84 -15.76 -3.36
N MET A 19 16.41 -16.88 -2.90
CA MET A 19 16.52 -18.11 -3.70
C MET A 19 15.15 -18.69 -4.02
N LEU A 20 14.25 -18.79 -3.03
CA LEU A 20 12.89 -19.29 -3.20
C LEU A 20 12.07 -18.44 -4.17
N MET A 21 12.19 -17.11 -4.06
CA MET A 21 11.48 -16.16 -4.92
C MET A 21 12.16 -15.93 -6.27
N LYS A 22 13.36 -16.48 -6.47
CA LYS A 22 14.24 -16.19 -7.62
C LYS A 22 14.40 -14.69 -7.87
N ALA A 23 14.43 -13.92 -6.79
CA ALA A 23 14.48 -12.47 -6.87
C ALA A 23 15.89 -12.00 -7.28
N PRO A 24 16.00 -10.89 -8.04
CA PRO A 24 17.29 -10.39 -8.52
C PRO A 24 18.22 -9.91 -7.39
N SER A 25 17.67 -9.63 -6.21
CA SER A 25 18.46 -9.32 -5.01
C SER A 25 17.72 -9.66 -3.72
N LYS A 26 18.45 -9.92 -2.64
CA LYS A 26 17.92 -10.04 -1.27
C LYS A 26 17.06 -8.83 -0.85
N THR A 27 17.45 -7.63 -1.27
CA THR A 27 16.68 -6.40 -0.98
C THR A 27 15.32 -6.42 -1.66
N GLU A 28 15.25 -6.83 -2.93
CA GLU A 28 13.98 -6.96 -3.64
C GLU A 28 13.11 -8.09 -3.07
N ALA A 29 13.70 -9.24 -2.74
CA ALA A 29 12.99 -10.34 -2.09
C ALA A 29 12.33 -9.88 -0.78
N VAL A 30 13.10 -9.23 0.10
CA VAL A 30 12.61 -8.71 1.37
C VAL A 30 11.56 -7.62 1.15
N ARG A 31 11.75 -6.70 0.19
CA ARG A 31 10.75 -5.66 -0.12
C ARG A 31 9.42 -6.29 -0.51
N ILE A 32 9.43 -7.29 -1.39
CA ILE A 32 8.20 -7.95 -1.86
C ILE A 32 7.54 -8.69 -0.70
N ALA A 33 8.30 -9.45 0.11
CA ALA A 33 7.76 -10.15 1.27
C ALA A 33 7.13 -9.19 2.28
N LEU A 34 7.79 -8.08 2.62
CA LEU A 34 7.23 -7.07 3.52
C LEU A 34 5.96 -6.46 2.96
N ARG A 35 5.90 -6.16 1.66
CA ARG A 35 4.67 -5.66 1.01
C ARG A 35 3.53 -6.65 1.14
N HIS A 36 3.78 -7.92 0.81
CA HIS A 36 2.76 -8.97 0.92
C HIS A 36 2.28 -9.15 2.36
N GLU A 37 3.19 -9.10 3.33
CA GLU A 37 2.83 -9.27 4.74
C GLU A 37 2.04 -8.07 5.29
N ILE A 38 2.40 -6.86 4.90
CA ILE A 38 1.62 -5.65 5.20
C ILE A 38 0.22 -5.77 4.58
N GLU A 39 0.10 -6.24 3.35
CA GLU A 39 -1.20 -6.42 2.70
C GLU A 39 -2.05 -7.49 3.38
N ARG A 40 -1.46 -8.64 3.74
CA ARG A 40 -2.14 -9.70 4.51
C ARG A 40 -2.61 -9.20 5.87
N THR A 41 -1.74 -8.53 6.60
CA THR A 41 -2.07 -7.94 7.90
C THR A 41 -3.20 -6.92 7.79
N ARG A 42 -3.16 -6.07 6.76
CA ARG A 42 -4.23 -5.10 6.47
C ARG A 42 -5.56 -5.76 6.08
N LYS A 43 -5.53 -6.90 5.39
CA LYS A 43 -6.74 -7.66 5.04
C LYS A 43 -7.35 -8.34 6.26
N ASN A 44 -6.51 -8.85 7.17
CA ASN A 44 -6.93 -9.52 8.40
C ASN A 44 -7.36 -8.53 9.49
N MET A 45 -7.07 -7.24 9.32
CA MET A 45 -7.50 -6.18 10.23
C MET A 45 -9.04 -6.12 10.34
N PRO A 46 -9.60 -6.04 11.57
CA PRO A 46 -11.03 -5.94 11.78
C PRO A 46 -11.66 -4.80 10.96
N ILE A 47 -12.88 -5.03 10.44
CA ILE A 47 -13.60 -4.04 9.61
C ILE A 47 -13.70 -2.67 10.30
N ARG A 48 -13.85 -2.66 11.65
CA ARG A 48 -13.89 -1.42 12.44
C ARG A 48 -12.62 -0.57 12.28
N GLU A 49 -11.45 -1.19 12.34
CA GLU A 49 -10.17 -0.48 12.19
C GLU A 49 -9.93 -0.03 10.75
N ARG A 50 -10.30 -0.86 9.77
CA ARG A 50 -10.26 -0.49 8.34
C ARG A 50 -11.15 0.72 8.05
N LEU A 51 -12.35 0.75 8.63
CA LEU A 51 -13.31 1.84 8.48
C LEU A 51 -12.83 3.12 9.20
N ALA A 52 -12.22 2.98 10.39
CA ALA A 52 -11.63 4.11 11.10
C ALA A 52 -10.53 4.78 10.26
N ARG A 53 -9.66 3.99 9.62
CA ARG A 53 -8.63 4.52 8.72
C ARG A 53 -9.20 5.20 7.48
N ALA A 54 -10.22 4.63 6.86
CA ALA A 54 -10.90 5.25 5.72
C ALA A 54 -11.56 6.58 6.10
N ARG A 55 -12.24 6.62 7.26
CA ARG A 55 -12.84 7.84 7.81
C ARG A 55 -11.80 8.90 8.15
N ALA A 56 -10.64 8.52 8.70
CA ALA A 56 -9.55 9.45 8.97
C ALA A 56 -9.06 10.12 7.68
N LYS A 57 -8.82 9.34 6.62
CA LYS A 57 -8.47 9.89 5.30
C LYS A 57 -9.55 10.79 4.72
N ALA A 58 -10.83 10.41 4.85
CA ALA A 58 -11.93 11.26 4.40
C ALA A 58 -11.97 12.59 5.17
N ARG A 59 -11.62 12.61 6.47
CA ARG A 59 -11.51 13.86 7.24
C ARG A 59 -10.33 14.72 6.80
N GLU A 60 -9.20 14.12 6.42
CA GLU A 60 -8.04 14.87 5.88
C GLU A 60 -8.36 15.57 4.56
N ILE A 61 -9.20 14.95 3.71
CA ILE A 61 -9.68 15.56 2.46
C ILE A 61 -10.58 16.78 2.74
N GLY A 62 -11.21 16.82 3.91
CA GLY A 62 -12.12 17.90 4.32
C GLY A 62 -13.56 17.64 3.92
N THR A 63 -14.45 18.58 4.27
CA THR A 63 -15.83 18.57 3.82
C THR A 63 -15.86 18.86 2.32
N GLY A 64 -16.55 18.02 1.54
CA GLY A 64 -16.80 18.29 0.14
C GLY A 64 -17.53 19.63 -0.03
N ASP A 65 -17.23 20.32 -1.13
CA ASP A 65 -17.91 21.55 -1.49
C ASP A 65 -19.42 21.24 -1.68
N PRO A 66 -20.31 21.85 -0.86
CA PRO A 66 -21.75 21.62 -0.95
C PRO A 66 -22.34 22.04 -2.29
N ASP A 67 -21.69 22.99 -2.97
CA ASP A 67 -22.13 23.56 -4.23
C ASP A 67 -21.47 22.87 -5.44
N PHE A 68 -20.76 21.75 -5.22
CA PHE A 68 -20.11 21.01 -6.29
C PHE A 68 -21.13 20.36 -7.24
N ASP A 69 -21.27 20.94 -8.42
CA ASP A 69 -22.11 20.41 -9.50
C ASP A 69 -21.39 19.24 -10.20
N MET A 70 -21.66 18.03 -9.69
CA MET A 70 -21.16 16.77 -10.26
C MET A 70 -21.56 16.59 -11.73
N LYS A 71 -22.70 17.11 -12.17
CA LYS A 71 -23.17 16.94 -13.54
C LYS A 71 -22.34 17.81 -14.47
N LYS A 72 -22.21 19.10 -14.17
CA LYS A 72 -21.38 20.00 -14.97
C LYS A 72 -19.93 19.52 -15.08
N TYR A 73 -19.34 19.08 -13.96
CA TYR A 73 -17.99 18.52 -13.95
C TYR A 73 -17.85 17.28 -14.86
N THR A 74 -18.85 16.39 -14.85
CA THR A 74 -18.83 15.18 -15.69
C THR A 74 -19.05 15.52 -17.15
N ASP A 75 -19.98 16.43 -17.45
CA ASP A 75 -20.26 16.89 -18.81
C ASP A 75 -19.03 17.58 -19.44
N GLU A 76 -18.26 18.38 -18.68
CA GLU A 76 -17.00 18.98 -19.15
C GLU A 76 -15.90 17.93 -19.42
N MET A 77 -15.83 16.87 -18.60
CA MET A 77 -14.83 15.80 -18.77
C MET A 77 -15.12 14.87 -19.97
N TRP A 78 -16.36 14.83 -20.44
CA TRP A 78 -16.84 13.91 -21.49
C TRP A 78 -17.33 14.62 -22.75
N GLY A 79 -17.54 15.95 -22.70
CA GLY A 79 -18.14 16.76 -23.77
C GLY A 79 -17.20 17.23 -24.87
N ASP A 80 -15.90 16.90 -24.79
CA ASP A 80 -14.88 17.17 -25.82
C ASP A 80 -14.65 15.97 -26.78
N MET A 81 -15.61 15.04 -26.89
CA MET A 81 -15.68 14.06 -27.99
C MET A 81 -16.74 14.46 -29.00
#